data_AF-A0A1F7RRB6-F1
#
_entry.id   AF-A0A1F7RRB6-F1
#
_cell.length_a   1.000
_cell.length_b   1.000
_cell.length_c   1.000
_cell.angle_alpha   90.00
_cell.angle_beta   90.00
_cell.angle_gamma   90.00
#
_symmetry.space_group_name_H-M   'P 1'
#
loop_
_entity.id
_entity.type
_entity.pdbx_description
1 polymer ?
#
loop_
_entity_poly.entity_id
_entity_poly.type
_entity_poly.pdbx_seq_one_letter_code
_entity_poly.pdbx_strand_id
1 'polypeptide(L)'
;MYAKGMTVGEYISRVGGPNKNANESEIYLIRADGTTISRLQGRSWNTEGNGWFTPSFMNIKAEPGDTILVPKRAIILDYLKYADQVTRTIANVAATVAVIFGVLQY
;
A
#
# COMPACT_ATOMS: atom_id res chain seq x y z
N MET A 1 2.37 -22.54 -17.00
CA MET A 1 1.53 -22.65 -18.21
C MET A 1 0.33 -21.73 -18.03
N TYR A 2 0.16 -20.75 -18.92
CA TYR A 2 -1.00 -19.85 -18.95
C TYR A 2 -2.27 -20.66 -19.26
N ALA A 3 -3.31 -20.54 -18.43
CA ALA A 3 -4.64 -21.05 -18.75
C ALA A 3 -5.55 -19.86 -19.02
N LYS A 4 -6.21 -19.89 -20.18
CA LYS A 4 -7.04 -18.80 -20.71
C LYS A 4 -8.12 -18.42 -19.69
N GLY A 5 -8.18 -17.14 -19.32
CA GLY A 5 -9.27 -16.60 -18.49
C GLY A 5 -9.08 -16.72 -16.98
N MET A 6 -7.89 -17.12 -16.50
CA MET A 6 -7.62 -17.13 -15.07
C MET A 6 -7.47 -15.71 -14.51
N THR A 7 -8.03 -15.54 -13.31
CA THR A 7 -7.98 -14.31 -12.53
C THR A 7 -6.69 -14.21 -11.72
N VAL A 8 -6.33 -13.00 -11.31
CA VAL A 8 -5.17 -12.75 -10.43
C VAL A 8 -5.24 -13.62 -9.17
N GLY A 9 -6.42 -13.78 -8.58
CA GLY A 9 -6.62 -14.61 -7.40
C GLY A 9 -6.39 -16.11 -7.64
N GLU A 10 -6.78 -16.62 -8.80
CA GLU A 10 -6.52 -18.02 -9.17
C GLU A 10 -5.03 -18.28 -9.40
N TYR A 11 -4.30 -17.32 -9.98
CA TYR A 11 -2.85 -17.41 -10.11
C TYR A 11 -2.14 -17.43 -8.77
N ILE A 12 -2.51 -16.54 -7.85
CA ILE A 12 -1.95 -16.49 -6.49
C ILE A 12 -2.26 -17.79 -5.73
N SER A 13 -3.47 -18.32 -5.87
CA SER A 13 -3.87 -19.58 -5.19
C SER A 13 -3.08 -20.79 -5.72
N ARG A 14 -2.79 -20.83 -7.04
CA ARG A 14 -2.02 -21.92 -7.66
C ARG A 14 -0.58 -22.00 -7.19
N VAL A 15 0.02 -20.88 -6.80
CA VAL A 15 1.38 -20.86 -6.24
C VAL A 15 1.43 -21.11 -4.73
N GLY A 16 0.28 -21.51 -4.13
CA GLY A 16 0.17 -21.79 -2.69
C GLY A 16 -0.32 -20.61 -1.85
N GLY A 17 -0.78 -19.53 -2.50
CA GLY A 17 -1.24 -18.32 -1.83
C GLY A 17 -0.11 -17.33 -1.49
N PRO A 18 -0.45 -16.18 -0.91
CA PRO A 18 0.54 -15.20 -0.43
C PRO A 18 1.41 -15.80 0.68
N ASN A 19 2.68 -15.37 0.73
CA ASN A 19 3.57 -15.72 1.84
C ASN A 19 3.04 -15.12 3.16
N LYS A 20 3.33 -15.72 4.32
CA LYS A 20 2.97 -15.22 5.66
C LYS A 20 3.38 -13.76 5.91
N ASN A 21 4.48 -13.34 5.28
CA ASN A 21 5.00 -11.97 5.38
C ASN A 21 4.58 -11.07 4.20
N ALA A 22 3.67 -11.51 3.33
CA ALA A 22 3.21 -10.72 2.19
C ALA A 22 2.36 -9.54 2.66
N ASN A 23 2.45 -8.43 1.93
CA ASN A 23 1.49 -7.35 2.05
C ASN A 23 0.34 -7.61 1.09
N GLU A 24 -0.64 -8.40 1.53
CA GLU A 24 -1.81 -8.70 0.70
C GLU A 24 -2.58 -7.43 0.31
N SER A 25 -2.53 -6.34 1.09
CA SER A 25 -3.13 -5.03 0.76
C SER A 25 -2.54 -4.35 -0.48
N GLU A 26 -1.31 -4.71 -0.85
CA GLU A 26 -0.54 -4.02 -1.88
C GLU A 26 -0.13 -4.99 -2.98
N ILE A 27 -1.10 -5.58 -3.68
CA ILE A 27 -0.80 -6.43 -4.83
C ILE A 27 -0.83 -5.58 -6.10
N TYR A 28 0.12 -5.84 -7.00
CA TYR A 28 0.24 -5.13 -8.27
C TYR A 28 0.17 -6.12 -9.43
N LEU A 29 -0.59 -5.75 -10.46
CA LEU A 29 -0.59 -6.39 -11.76
C LEU A 29 0.12 -5.44 -12.74
N ILE A 30 1.21 -5.92 -13.32
CA ILE A 30 1.96 -5.21 -14.36
C ILE A 30 1.55 -5.84 -15.68
N ARG A 31 0.91 -5.06 -16.55
CA ARG A 31 0.46 -5.52 -17.86
C ARG A 31 1.63 -5.61 -18.84
N ALA A 32 1.48 -6.45 -19.86
CA ALA A 32 2.46 -6.57 -20.93
C ALA A 32 2.72 -5.24 -21.68
N ASP A 33 1.75 -4.32 -21.71
CA ASP A 33 1.87 -2.98 -22.30
C ASP A 33 2.58 -1.95 -21.38
N GLY A 34 2.99 -2.36 -20.17
CA GLY A 34 3.66 -1.52 -19.19
C GLY A 34 2.70 -0.77 -18.25
N THR A 35 1.38 -0.88 -18.42
CA THR A 35 0.42 -0.31 -17.47
C THR A 35 0.44 -1.07 -16.15
N THR A 36 0.23 -0.36 -15.04
CA THR A 36 0.23 -0.96 -13.70
C THR A 36 -1.11 -0.74 -13.04
N ILE A 37 -1.68 -1.84 -12.54
CA ILE A 37 -2.95 -1.85 -11.81
C ILE A 37 -2.63 -2.27 -10.38
N SER A 38 -2.97 -1.43 -9.41
CA SER A 38 -2.79 -1.73 -7.99
C SER A 38 -4.11 -2.11 -7.35
N ARG A 39 -4.07 -3.02 -6.36
CA ARG A 39 -5.22 -3.29 -5.47
C ARG A 39 -5.69 -2.05 -4.70
N LEU A 40 -4.81 -1.06 -4.50
CA LEU A 40 -5.13 0.21 -3.85
C LEU A 40 -5.77 1.23 -4.80
N GLN A 41 -5.66 1.06 -6.13
CA GLN A 41 -6.33 1.93 -7.09
C GLN A 41 -7.81 1.60 -7.11
N GLY A 42 -8.54 2.25 -6.22
CA GLY A 42 -9.94 1.99 -5.93
C GLY A 42 -10.94 2.47 -6.99
N ARG A 43 -10.60 2.42 -8.28
CA ARG A 43 -11.54 2.68 -9.39
C ARG A 43 -10.87 2.40 -10.74
N SER A 44 -11.45 1.48 -11.51
CA SER A 44 -11.12 1.27 -12.92
C SER A 44 -12.25 1.84 -13.78
N TRP A 45 -11.91 2.33 -14.98
CA TRP A 45 -12.90 2.80 -15.94
C TRP A 45 -13.44 1.60 -16.73
N ASN A 46 -14.77 1.43 -16.79
CA ASN A 46 -15.42 0.39 -17.60
C ASN A 46 -15.88 0.99 -18.93
N THR A 47 -15.28 0.57 -20.04
CA THR A 47 -15.66 0.98 -21.40
C THR A 47 -16.96 0.30 -21.89
N GLU A 48 -17.30 -0.88 -21.36
CA GLU A 48 -18.53 -1.61 -21.72
C GLU A 48 -19.76 -1.11 -20.95
N GLY A 49 -19.54 -0.55 -19.75
CA GLY A 49 -20.60 -0.08 -18.86
C GLY A 49 -20.71 1.44 -18.72
N ASN A 50 -19.89 2.22 -19.44
CA ASN A 50 -19.80 3.68 -19.35
C ASN A 50 -19.75 4.20 -17.89
N GLY A 51 -18.88 3.64 -17.05
CA GLY A 51 -18.87 4.01 -15.64
C GLY A 51 -17.62 3.64 -14.86
N TRP A 52 -17.43 4.34 -13.73
CA TRP A 52 -16.44 3.99 -12.72
C TRP A 52 -16.89 2.73 -12.00
N PHE A 53 -16.09 1.66 -12.08
CA PHE A 53 -16.33 0.44 -11.31
C PHE A 53 -15.13 0.16 -10.41
N THR A 54 -15.40 -0.49 -9.28
CA THR A 54 -14.36 -1.06 -8.42
C THR A 54 -14.30 -2.55 -8.71
N PRO A 55 -13.52 -3.02 -9.70
CA PRO A 55 -13.28 -4.45 -9.82
C PRO A 55 -12.69 -4.93 -8.51
N SER A 56 -13.18 -6.07 -8.01
CA SER A 56 -12.39 -6.84 -7.07
C SER A 56 -11.08 -7.19 -7.78
N PHE A 57 -9.98 -6.60 -7.33
CA PHE A 57 -8.66 -6.76 -7.96
C PHE A 57 -8.30 -8.23 -8.22
N MET A 58 -8.71 -9.11 -7.31
CA MET A 58 -8.50 -10.56 -7.42
C MET A 58 -9.26 -11.21 -8.58
N ASN A 59 -10.33 -10.59 -9.07
CA ASN A 59 -11.15 -11.07 -10.19
C ASN A 59 -10.69 -10.50 -11.55
N ILE A 60 -9.66 -9.65 -11.59
CA ILE A 60 -9.09 -9.18 -12.85
C ILE A 60 -8.51 -10.39 -13.58
N LYS A 61 -8.89 -10.58 -14.84
CA LYS A 61 -8.31 -11.62 -15.70
C LYS A 61 -6.88 -11.22 -16.05
N ALA A 62 -5.93 -12.10 -15.77
CA ALA A 62 -4.55 -11.90 -16.17
C ALA A 62 -4.37 -12.31 -17.64
N GLU A 63 -3.65 -11.50 -18.39
CA GLU A 63 -3.37 -11.70 -19.82
C GLU A 63 -1.97 -12.27 -20.04
N PRO A 64 -1.68 -12.89 -21.20
CA PRO A 64 -0.35 -13.38 -21.50
C PRO A 64 0.68 -12.24 -21.46
N GLY A 65 1.76 -12.42 -20.70
CA GLY A 65 2.78 -11.39 -20.50
C GLY A 65 2.57 -10.51 -19.27
N ASP A 66 1.43 -10.62 -18.60
CA ASP A 66 1.21 -9.93 -17.33
C ASP A 66 2.08 -10.52 -16.22
N THR A 67 2.55 -9.66 -15.32
CA THR A 67 3.33 -10.01 -14.14
C THR A 67 2.57 -9.62 -12.87
N ILE A 68 2.35 -10.59 -11.99
CA ILE A 68 1.74 -10.36 -10.67
C ILE A 68 2.86 -10.20 -9.64
N LEU A 69 2.93 -9.02 -9.02
CA LEU A 69 3.89 -8.70 -7.99
C LEU A 69 3.19 -8.64 -6.63
N VAL A 70 3.63 -9.50 -5.71
CA VAL A 70 3.18 -9.52 -4.31
C VAL A 70 4.36 -9.11 -3.43
N PRO A 71 4.41 -7.87 -2.93
CA PRO A 71 5.50 -7.40 -2.10
C PRO A 71 5.44 -8.03 -0.70
N LYS A 72 6.62 -8.11 -0.07
CA LYS A 72 6.70 -8.36 1.37
C LYS A 72 6.21 -7.12 2.13
N ARG A 73 5.63 -7.33 3.31
CA ARG A 73 5.34 -6.25 4.27
C ARG A 73 6.65 -5.55 4.63
N ALA A 74 6.74 -4.26 4.31
CA ALA A 74 7.88 -3.45 4.68
C ALA A 74 7.77 -3.10 6.18
N ILE A 75 8.67 -3.65 6.99
CA ILE A 75 8.88 -3.20 8.37
C ILE A 75 9.96 -2.13 8.30
N ILE A 76 9.55 -0.87 8.12
CA ILE A 76 10.48 0.26 8.11
C ILE A 76 10.65 0.73 9.56
N LEU A 77 11.79 0.39 10.15
CA LEU A 77 12.19 0.91 11.47
C LEU A 77 12.76 2.32 11.29
N ASP A 78 11.90 3.31 11.44
CA ASP A 78 12.22 4.71 11.15
C ASP A 78 12.83 5.39 12.39
N TYR A 79 14.08 5.04 12.74
CA TYR A 79 14.79 5.53 13.94
C TYR A 79 14.81 7.08 14.03
N LEU A 80 14.91 7.75 12.89
CA LEU A 80 14.87 9.22 12.80
C LEU A 80 13.53 9.79 13.27
N LYS A 81 12.39 9.13 12.95
CA LYS A 81 11.07 9.58 13.44
C LYS A 81 10.93 9.45 14.94
N TYR A 82 11.47 8.37 15.52
CA TYR A 82 11.45 8.18 16.98
C TYR A 82 12.30 9.24 17.69
N ALA A 83 13.49 9.54 17.20
CA ALA A 83 14.35 10.60 17.74
C ALA A 83 13.68 11.98 17.65
N ASP A 84 13.07 12.32 16.50
CA ASP A 84 12.32 13.56 16.32
C ASP A 84 11.14 13.67 17.29
N GLN A 85 10.40 12.59 17.49
CA GLN A 85 9.24 12.57 18.39
C GLN A 85 9.64 12.84 19.85
N VAL A 86 10.72 12.20 20.30
CA VAL A 86 11.28 12.44 21.64
C VAL A 86 11.75 13.89 21.76
N THR A 87 12.49 14.39 20.76
CA THR A 87 13.00 15.78 20.74
C THR A 87 11.88 16.80 20.81
N ARG A 88 10.81 16.61 20.04
CA ARG A 88 9.63 17.49 20.07
C ARG A 88 8.92 17.48 21.42
N THR A 89 8.82 16.30 22.05
CA THR A 89 8.23 16.19 23.39
C THR A 89 9.05 17.00 24.40
N ILE A 90 10.38 16.86 24.39
CA ILE A 90 11.28 17.63 25.25
C ILE A 90 11.16 19.13 24.97
N ALA A 91 11.17 19.53 23.70
CA ALA A 91 11.03 20.92 23.31
C ALA A 91 9.70 21.53 23.77
N ASN A 92 8.59 20.80 23.66
CA ASN A 92 7.27 21.25 24.13
C ASN A 92 7.22 21.38 25.66
N VAL A 93 7.83 20.46 26.39
CA VAL A 93 7.96 20.56 27.85
C VAL A 93 8.78 21.80 28.22
N ALA A 94 9.94 21.98 27.58
CA ALA A 94 10.80 23.15 27.81
C ALA A 94 10.09 24.47 27.49
N ALA A 95 9.37 24.55 26.36
CA ALA A 95 8.59 25.71 25.97
C ALA A 95 7.46 26.01 26.97
N THR A 96 6.75 24.98 27.44
CA THR A 96 5.68 25.13 28.46
C THR A 96 6.24 25.68 29.76
N VAL A 97 7.37 25.13 30.21
CA VAL A 97 8.08 25.60 31.40
C VAL A 97 8.52 27.06 31.23
N ALA A 98 9.11 27.40 30.08
CA ALA A 98 9.54 28.77 29.78
C ALA A 98 8.38 29.76 29.77
N VAL A 99 7.22 29.40 29.21
CA VAL A 99 6.01 30.24 29.23
C VAL A 99 5.55 30.49 30.67
N ILE A 100 5.50 29.46 31.51
CA ILE A 100 5.11 29.61 32.93
C ILE A 100 6.08 30.56 33.65
N PHE A 101 7.39 30.35 33.50
CA PHE A 101 8.38 31.23 34.11
C PHE A 101 8.32 32.66 33.57
N GLY A 102 8.09 32.84 32.28
CA GLY A 102 7.95 34.17 31.66
C GLY A 102 6.72 34.94 32.15
N VAL A 103 5.59 34.25 32.39
CA VAL A 103 4.37 34.86 32.94
C VAL A 103 4.52 35.26 34.41
N LEU A 104 5.30 34.51 35.19
CA LEU A 104 5.54 34.78 36.62
C LEU A 104 6.53 35.93 36.89
N GLN A 105 7.28 36.38 35.87
CA GLN A 105 8.24 37.49 35.98
C GLN A 105 7.68 38.85 35.54
N TYR A 106 6.38 38.94 35.27
CA TYR A 106 5.65 40.19 35.00
C TYR A 106 4.71 40.56 36.16
#